data_AF-A0AAV4JNZ6-F1
#
_entry.id   AF-A0AAV4JNZ6-F1
#
_cell.length_a   1.000
_cell.length_b   1.000
_cell.length_c   1.000
_cell.angle_alpha   90.00
_cell.angle_beta   90.00
_cell.angle_gamma   90.00
#
_symmetry.space_group_name_H-M   'P 1'
#
loop_
_entity.id
_entity.type
_entity.pdbx_description
1 polymer ?
#
loop_
_entity_poly.entity_id
_entity_poly.type
_entity_poly.pdbx_seq_one_letter_code
_entity_poly.pdbx_strand_id
1 'polypeptide(L)'
;MTVIEQNKEDIGFNQSQQHTAFRVVLRVDGLYAHQVLHQSKSSLGSRSLVEFNPQTVLLRASDFCAAFPYHIIFDKGLRIRQCGDLIQKHSCVEMTDGLPLTEAFSIVHPRMVLTIENIRKFINAVFLLALTPNHQQNGKKTFLLKGQMIWLSDTKHMIFIGSPRLTSLNELIEMNVYLADIPLYDVTRELVLLNQQRIAEIDIAKRLDETTAELKRTSMALEEEKSKTETLLYEMLPRKVAKALTEGRKVEAGML
;
A
#
# COMPACT_ATOMS: atom_id res chain seq x y z
N MET A 1 19.29 10.90 -27.68
CA MET A 1 19.83 10.74 -26.32
C MET A 1 21.28 10.35 -26.44
N THR A 2 22.21 11.13 -25.88
CA THR A 2 23.66 10.83 -25.92
C THR A 2 24.22 10.77 -24.51
N VAL A 3 25.11 9.82 -24.25
CA VAL A 3 25.85 9.75 -22.97
C VAL A 3 26.85 10.90 -22.93
N ILE A 4 26.83 11.69 -21.86
CA ILE A 4 27.76 12.82 -21.65
C ILE A 4 28.87 12.41 -20.69
N GLU A 5 28.54 11.65 -19.64
CA GLU A 5 29.45 11.38 -18.54
C GLU A 5 29.08 10.04 -17.87
N GLN A 6 30.09 9.28 -17.46
CA GLN A 6 29.95 8.06 -16.69
C GLN A 6 30.89 8.11 -15.49
N ASN A 7 30.34 8.31 -14.29
CA ASN A 7 31.10 8.32 -13.05
C ASN A 7 30.73 7.11 -12.19
N LYS A 8 31.74 6.47 -11.61
CA LYS A 8 31.58 5.38 -10.65
C LYS A 8 32.04 5.87 -9.29
N GLU A 9 31.12 5.90 -8.33
CA GLU A 9 31.40 6.37 -6.97
C GLU A 9 31.07 5.30 -5.93
N ASP A 10 31.88 5.24 -4.88
CA ASP A 10 31.63 4.37 -3.72
C ASP A 10 30.53 4.99 -2.85
N ILE A 11 29.51 4.20 -2.52
CA ILE A 11 28.39 4.58 -1.65
C ILE A 11 28.48 3.89 -0.28
N GLY A 12 29.59 3.21 -0.01
CA GLY A 12 29.88 2.41 1.17
C GLY A 12 29.26 1.01 1.11
N PHE A 13 29.51 0.20 2.14
CA PHE A 13 29.11 -1.22 2.20
C PHE A 13 29.58 -2.07 1.01
N ASN A 14 30.79 -1.81 0.48
CA ASN A 14 31.33 -2.44 -0.73
C ASN A 14 30.41 -2.29 -1.97
N GLN A 15 29.54 -1.28 -1.99
CA GLN A 15 28.70 -0.98 -3.14
C GLN A 15 29.21 0.28 -3.84
N SER A 16 29.21 0.24 -5.17
CA SER A 16 29.52 1.41 -5.99
C SER A 16 28.35 1.67 -6.92
N GLN A 17 28.04 2.94 -7.14
CA GLN A 17 26.98 3.36 -8.05
C GLN A 17 27.61 3.96 -9.30
N GLN A 18 27.13 3.51 -10.46
CA GLN A 18 27.46 4.13 -11.74
C GLN A 18 26.37 5.13 -12.12
N HIS A 19 26.73 6.40 -12.23
CA HIS A 19 25.87 7.44 -12.75
C HIS A 19 26.23 7.68 -14.22
N THR A 20 25.27 7.45 -15.11
CA THR A 20 25.38 7.83 -16.53
C THR A 20 24.52 9.06 -16.78
N ALA A 21 25.15 10.19 -17.07
CA ALA A 21 24.45 11.41 -17.45
C ALA A 21 24.08 11.35 -18.94
N PHE A 22 22.81 11.56 -19.25
CA PHE A 22 22.33 11.60 -20.62
C PHE A 22 21.89 13.00 -21.00
N ARG A 23 22.34 13.47 -22.18
CA ARG A 23 21.74 14.64 -22.81
C ARG A 23 20.47 14.21 -23.51
N VAL A 24 19.34 14.75 -23.05
CA VAL A 24 18.08 14.67 -23.79
C VAL A 24 17.93 15.97 -24.56
N VAL A 25 18.17 15.91 -25.86
CA VAL A 25 17.86 17.02 -26.78
C VAL A 25 16.47 16.75 -27.32
N LEU A 26 15.50 17.57 -26.93
CA LEU A 26 14.18 17.56 -27.54
C LEU A 26 14.28 18.30 -28.88
N ARG A 27 14.03 17.60 -30.00
CA ARG A 27 13.80 18.27 -31.28
C ARG A 27 12.35 18.72 -31.29
N VAL A 28 12.14 20.03 -31.19
CA VAL A 28 10.86 20.65 -31.52
C VAL A 28 10.97 21.02 -33.00
N ASP A 29 10.29 20.27 -33.86
CA ASP A 29 10.24 20.60 -35.28
C ASP A 29 9.45 21.90 -35.46
N GLY A 30 10.17 22.98 -35.76
CA GLY A 30 9.59 24.26 -36.18
C GLY A 30 9.86 25.45 -35.26
N LEU A 31 10.97 26.15 -35.56
CA LEU A 31 11.29 27.55 -35.25
C LEU A 31 11.54 27.95 -33.78
N TYR A 32 12.84 28.16 -33.51
CA TYR A 32 13.46 28.96 -32.45
C TYR A 32 12.82 28.93 -31.06
N ALA A 33 13.39 28.12 -30.17
CA ALA A 33 13.24 28.30 -28.73
C ALA A 33 14.59 28.05 -28.03
N HIS A 34 15.32 29.13 -27.77
CA HIS A 34 16.19 29.20 -26.60
C HIS A 34 15.26 29.32 -25.38
N GLN A 35 15.66 28.70 -24.26
CA GLN A 35 15.08 28.74 -22.91
C GLN A 35 14.05 27.66 -22.48
N VAL A 36 14.54 26.87 -21.51
CA VAL A 36 13.86 26.25 -20.36
C VAL A 36 13.06 24.95 -20.60
N LEU A 37 13.76 23.83 -20.33
CA LEU A 37 13.17 22.51 -20.07
C LEU A 37 12.55 22.49 -18.66
N HIS A 38 11.29 22.91 -18.55
CA HIS A 38 10.37 22.44 -17.52
C HIS A 38 8.95 22.65 -18.05
N GLN A 39 8.39 21.62 -18.69
CA GLN A 39 6.95 21.30 -18.73
C GLN A 39 6.70 20.22 -19.79
N SER A 40 6.51 18.99 -19.34
CA SER A 40 5.70 18.03 -20.09
C SER A 40 4.24 18.40 -19.85
N LYS A 41 3.51 18.80 -20.91
CA LYS A 41 2.05 18.70 -20.92
C LYS A 41 1.55 18.21 -22.26
N SER A 42 0.74 17.16 -22.13
CA SER A 42 -0.21 16.63 -23.09
C SER A 42 -1.09 17.73 -23.69
N SER A 43 -1.63 17.44 -24.87
CA SER A 43 -2.50 18.28 -25.70
C SER A 43 -3.86 18.59 -25.04
N LEU A 44 -3.85 19.42 -23.99
CA LEU A 44 -4.99 20.17 -23.50
C LEU A 44 -4.53 21.62 -23.36
N GLY A 45 -5.26 22.57 -23.96
CA GLY A 45 -4.87 23.97 -24.18
C GLY A 45 -3.92 24.55 -23.13
N SER A 46 -2.83 25.16 -23.60
CA SER A 46 -1.69 25.65 -22.81
C SER A 46 -2.10 26.76 -21.83
N ARG A 47 -2.73 26.41 -20.71
CA ARG A 47 -2.81 27.28 -19.54
C ARG A 47 -1.44 27.25 -18.86
N SER A 48 -0.72 28.37 -18.90
CA SER A 48 0.47 28.55 -18.07
C SER A 48 0.07 28.41 -16.61
N LEU A 49 0.74 27.51 -15.89
CA LEU A 49 0.58 27.43 -14.44
C LEU A 49 1.13 28.73 -13.84
N VAL A 50 0.28 29.51 -13.19
CA VAL A 50 0.72 30.66 -12.39
C VAL A 50 1.12 30.12 -11.03
N GLU A 51 2.37 30.36 -10.62
CA GLU A 51 2.83 30.03 -9.28
C GLU A 51 2.14 30.98 -8.28
N PHE A 52 1.24 30.43 -7.46
CA PHE A 52 0.49 31.18 -6.47
C PHE A 52 0.90 30.73 -5.07
N ASN A 53 2.05 31.24 -4.62
CA ASN A 53 2.62 30.97 -3.29
C ASN A 53 2.80 32.29 -2.54
N PRO A 54 1.74 32.87 -1.94
CA PRO A 54 1.84 34.14 -1.25
C PRO A 54 2.74 33.99 -0.02
N GLN A 55 3.75 34.85 0.12
CA GLN A 55 4.68 34.84 1.26
C GLN A 55 4.00 35.10 2.62
N THR A 56 2.74 35.56 2.60
CA THR A 56 1.95 35.87 3.80
C THR A 56 1.33 34.64 4.46
N VAL A 57 1.19 33.52 3.75
CA VAL A 57 0.61 32.29 4.30
C VAL A 57 1.73 31.32 4.63
N LEU A 58 2.19 31.35 5.87
CA LEU A 58 3.22 30.46 6.38
C LEU A 58 2.58 29.35 7.21
N LEU A 59 2.99 28.11 6.94
CA LEU A 59 2.57 26.95 7.73
C LEU A 59 3.43 26.86 9.00
N ARG A 60 2.80 26.79 10.18
CA ARG A 60 3.55 26.59 11.43
C ARG A 60 4.00 25.14 11.54
N ALA A 61 5.03 24.90 12.35
CA ALA A 61 5.54 23.54 12.59
C ALA A 61 4.45 22.59 13.12
N SER A 62 3.56 23.07 14.00
CA SER A 62 2.42 22.30 14.50
C SER A 62 1.41 21.95 13.40
N ASP A 63 1.14 22.89 12.50
CA ASP A 63 0.21 22.68 11.38
C ASP A 63 0.79 21.64 10.40
N PHE A 64 2.12 21.66 10.16
CA PHE A 64 2.80 20.64 9.37
C PHE A 64 2.82 19.27 10.05
N CYS A 65 3.03 19.21 11.38
CA CYS A 65 3.00 17.96 12.13
C CYS A 65 1.62 17.29 12.08
N ALA A 66 0.56 18.09 12.22
CA ALA A 66 -0.81 17.61 12.09
C ALA A 66 -1.12 17.15 10.65
N ALA A 67 -0.62 17.87 9.65
CA ALA A 67 -0.83 17.54 8.24
C ALA A 67 -0.03 16.31 7.80
N PHE A 68 1.17 16.08 8.34
CA PHE A 68 2.07 14.99 7.94
C PHE A 68 2.65 14.30 9.19
N PRO A 69 1.88 13.51 9.94
CA PRO A 69 2.31 12.99 11.23
C PRO A 69 3.43 11.92 11.16
N TYR A 70 3.77 11.48 9.96
CA TYR A 70 4.90 10.61 9.65
C TYR A 70 5.99 11.35 8.86
N HIS A 71 6.58 12.37 9.47
CA HIS A 71 7.67 13.13 8.89
C HIS A 71 8.88 13.26 9.81
N ILE A 72 10.05 13.53 9.22
CA ILE A 72 11.28 13.86 9.94
C ILE A 72 11.95 15.01 9.21
N ILE A 73 12.32 16.07 9.93
CA ILE A 73 13.16 17.16 9.42
C ILE A 73 14.50 17.06 10.15
N PHE A 74 15.59 17.01 9.39
CA PHE A 74 16.94 16.94 9.95
C PHE A 74 17.93 17.81 9.18
N ASP A 75 18.98 18.25 9.86
CA ASP A 75 19.98 19.14 9.29
C ASP A 75 21.11 18.37 8.55
N LYS A 76 22.10 19.12 8.06
CA LYS A 76 23.25 18.56 7.36
C LYS A 76 24.09 17.58 8.19
N GLY A 77 24.08 17.73 9.52
CA GLY A 77 24.77 16.85 10.45
C GLY A 77 23.94 15.62 10.83
N LEU A 78 22.84 15.35 10.12
CA LEU A 78 21.89 14.28 10.42
C LEU A 78 21.30 14.42 11.83
N ARG A 79 21.12 15.65 12.31
CA ARG A 79 20.45 15.91 13.59
C ARG A 79 18.98 16.23 13.35
N ILE A 80 18.11 15.51 14.04
CA ILE A 80 16.66 15.71 13.98
C ILE A 80 16.33 17.08 14.56
N ARG A 81 15.53 17.85 13.82
CA ARG A 81 15.03 19.18 14.19
C ARG A 81 13.52 19.17 14.43
N GLN A 82 12.80 18.30 13.73
CA GLN A 82 11.36 18.11 13.91
C GLN A 82 11.00 16.67 13.57
N CYS A 83 10.06 16.08 14.30
CA CYS A 83 9.57 14.73 14.08
C CYS A 83 8.05 14.69 14.26
N GLY A 84 7.35 13.93 13.42
CA GLY A 84 5.92 13.75 13.52
C GLY A 84 5.49 12.92 14.73
N ASP A 85 4.41 13.33 15.40
CA ASP A 85 3.99 12.76 16.69
C ASP A 85 3.74 11.25 16.62
N LEU A 86 3.26 10.75 15.49
CA LEU A 86 2.99 9.32 15.31
C LEU A 86 4.26 8.50 15.10
N ILE A 87 5.36 9.09 14.64
CA ILE A 87 6.66 8.41 14.67
C ILE A 87 7.15 8.30 16.11
N GLN A 88 7.01 9.38 16.89
CA GLN A 88 7.44 9.42 18.30
C GLN A 88 6.72 8.34 19.14
N LYS A 89 5.43 8.10 18.89
CA LYS A 89 4.62 7.06 19.53
C LYS A 89 5.22 5.64 19.42
N HIS A 90 5.95 5.36 18.35
CA HIS A 90 6.57 4.05 18.10
C HIS A 90 8.07 4.01 18.37
N SER A 91 8.69 5.16 18.60
CA SER A 91 10.10 5.26 18.91
C SER A 91 10.39 4.79 20.33
N CYS A 92 11.50 4.06 20.50
CA CYS A 92 12.02 3.71 21.81
C CYS A 92 12.99 4.77 22.36
N VAL A 93 13.43 5.68 21.49
CA VAL A 93 14.30 6.82 21.80
C VAL A 93 13.43 8.07 21.88
N GLU A 94 13.67 8.89 22.90
CA GLU A 94 13.01 10.18 23.06
C GLU A 94 13.44 11.15 21.95
N MET A 95 12.48 11.63 21.17
CA MET A 95 12.73 12.49 20.01
C MET A 95 12.93 13.93 20.46
N THR A 96 14.18 14.34 20.65
CA THR A 96 14.58 15.69 21.06
C THR A 96 15.28 16.44 19.93
N ASP A 97 15.27 17.79 19.98
CA ASP A 97 16.02 18.61 19.03
C ASP A 97 17.52 18.32 19.17
N GLY A 98 18.16 18.02 18.05
CA GLY A 98 19.58 17.70 17.98
C GLY A 98 19.91 16.20 18.03
N LEU A 99 18.92 15.33 18.28
CA LEU A 99 19.12 13.87 18.35
C LEU A 99 19.71 13.36 17.02
N PRO A 100 20.79 12.56 17.04
CA PRO A 100 21.32 11.97 15.83
C PRO A 100 20.30 11.02 15.18
N LEU A 101 20.06 11.21 13.88
CA LEU A 101 19.12 10.39 13.10
C LEU A 101 19.45 8.90 13.18
N THR A 102 20.73 8.55 13.27
CA THR A 102 21.23 7.17 13.39
C THR A 102 20.93 6.50 14.71
N GLU A 103 20.64 7.25 15.78
CA GLU A 103 20.25 6.67 17.07
C GLU A 103 18.80 6.18 17.04
N ALA A 104 17.93 6.95 16.38
CA ALA A 104 16.51 6.62 16.28
C ALA A 104 16.14 5.78 15.04
N PHE A 105 16.90 5.90 13.95
CA PHE A 105 16.58 5.28 12.67
C PHE A 105 17.79 4.62 12.01
N SER A 106 17.51 3.56 11.27
CA SER A 106 18.44 2.96 10.32
C SER A 106 17.82 2.96 8.92
N ILE A 107 18.67 3.16 7.90
CA ILE A 107 18.24 3.09 6.50
C ILE A 107 18.26 1.64 6.02
N VAL A 108 17.12 1.14 5.55
CA VAL A 108 16.94 -0.22 5.02
C VAL A 108 17.05 -0.23 3.49
N HIS A 109 16.52 0.82 2.84
CA HIS A 109 16.56 0.97 1.39
C HIS A 109 16.58 2.47 1.02
N PRO A 110 17.35 2.87 0.00
CA PRO A 110 18.43 2.10 -0.63
C PRO A 110 19.56 1.78 0.36
N ARG A 111 20.38 0.75 0.06
CA ARG A 111 21.50 0.39 0.93
C ARG A 111 22.66 1.34 0.67
N MET A 112 23.03 2.12 1.68
CA MET A 112 23.98 3.22 1.55
C MET A 112 24.45 3.65 2.95
N VAL A 113 25.63 4.26 3.03
CA VAL A 113 26.00 5.01 4.24
C VAL A 113 25.14 6.25 4.34
N LEU A 114 24.55 6.46 5.51
CA LEU A 114 23.66 7.58 5.77
C LEU A 114 24.46 8.88 5.84
N THR A 115 24.49 9.62 4.73
CA THR A 115 25.01 10.98 4.61
C THR A 115 24.08 11.79 3.71
N ILE A 116 24.06 13.11 3.85
CA ILE A 116 23.23 13.97 2.99
C ILE A 116 23.62 13.82 1.53
N GLU A 117 24.91 13.74 1.24
CA GLU A 117 25.45 13.58 -0.11
C GLU A 117 24.92 12.31 -0.75
N ASN A 118 24.99 11.18 -0.03
CA ASN A 118 24.48 9.93 -0.54
C ASN A 118 22.95 9.98 -0.67
N ILE A 119 22.21 10.55 0.29
CA ILE A 119 20.74 10.64 0.20
C ILE A 119 20.33 11.40 -1.07
N ARG A 120 21.05 12.48 -1.40
CA ARG A 120 20.80 13.28 -2.60
C ARG A 120 21.07 12.51 -3.90
N LYS A 121 22.03 11.58 -3.92
CA LYS A 121 22.25 10.68 -5.08
C LYS A 121 21.04 9.76 -5.33
N PHE A 122 20.32 9.43 -4.26
CA PHE A 122 19.11 8.59 -4.30
C PHE A 122 17.80 9.37 -4.15
N ILE A 123 17.78 10.69 -4.40
CA ILE A 123 16.61 11.54 -4.09
C ILE A 123 15.31 11.10 -4.80
N ASN A 124 15.43 10.45 -5.96
CA ASN A 124 14.31 9.93 -6.75
C ASN A 124 13.91 8.49 -6.37
N ALA A 125 14.62 7.87 -5.42
CA ALA A 125 14.29 6.55 -4.91
C ALA A 125 13.27 6.65 -3.76
N VAL A 126 12.57 5.55 -3.53
CA VAL A 126 11.82 5.37 -2.29
C VAL A 126 12.79 5.04 -1.16
N PHE A 127 12.61 5.67 -0.01
CA PHE A 127 13.38 5.38 1.19
C PHE A 127 12.57 4.51 2.14
N LEU A 128 13.22 3.50 2.70
CA LEU A 128 12.72 2.71 3.82
C LEU A 128 13.60 2.98 5.04
N LEU A 129 13.00 3.56 6.08
CA LEU A 129 13.63 3.77 7.37
C LEU A 129 13.05 2.77 8.38
N ALA A 130 13.91 2.18 9.19
CA ALA A 130 13.53 1.35 10.32
C ALA A 130 13.77 2.12 11.61
N LEU A 131 12.77 2.15 12.50
CA LEU A 131 12.99 2.61 13.87
C LEU A 131 13.91 1.63 14.60
N THR A 132 14.86 2.16 15.38
CA THR A 132 15.74 1.34 16.21
C THR A 132 14.90 0.53 17.21
N PRO A 133 15.04 -0.81 17.24
CA PRO A 133 14.23 -1.66 18.10
C PRO A 133 14.63 -1.49 19.58
N ASN A 134 13.66 -1.66 20.49
CA ASN A 134 13.97 -1.75 21.91
C ASN A 134 14.68 -3.07 22.20
N HIS A 135 15.81 -3.04 22.91
CA HIS A 135 16.51 -4.26 23.35
C HIS A 135 15.65 -5.17 24.23
N GLN A 136 14.57 -4.64 24.82
CA GLN A 136 13.62 -5.40 25.64
C GLN A 136 12.52 -6.12 24.83
N GLN A 137 12.42 -5.88 23.52
CA GLN A 137 11.37 -6.44 22.64
C GLN A 137 11.94 -7.55 21.74
N ASN A 138 12.57 -8.57 22.34
CA ASN A 138 13.07 -9.73 21.60
C ASN A 138 11.92 -10.40 20.82
N GLY A 139 11.95 -10.29 19.48
CA GLY A 139 11.01 -10.96 18.58
C GLY A 139 9.92 -10.07 17.96
N LYS A 140 9.79 -8.78 18.32
CA LYS A 140 8.86 -7.90 17.60
C LYS A 140 9.40 -7.46 16.25
N LYS A 141 8.50 -7.41 15.27
CA LYS A 141 8.76 -6.87 13.92
C LYS A 141 9.16 -5.40 14.02
N THR A 142 10.21 -5.01 13.30
CA THR A 142 10.70 -3.64 13.27
C THR A 142 9.71 -2.72 12.58
N PHE A 143 9.46 -1.55 13.18
CA PHE A 143 8.58 -0.55 12.59
C PHE A 143 9.28 0.12 11.40
N LEU A 144 8.68 -0.03 10.22
CA LEU A 144 9.23 0.47 8.97
C LEU A 144 8.41 1.65 8.47
N LEU A 145 9.09 2.71 8.05
CA LEU A 145 8.54 3.88 7.39
C LEU A 145 8.97 3.86 5.93
N LYS A 146 8.01 4.00 5.02
CA LYS A 146 8.24 4.16 3.58
C LYS A 146 7.95 5.59 3.19
N GLY A 147 8.89 6.27 2.54
CA GLY A 147 8.71 7.66 2.19
C GLY A 147 9.71 8.18 1.16
N GLN A 148 9.66 9.49 0.96
CA GLN A 148 10.57 10.22 0.09
C GLN A 148 11.42 11.19 0.93
N MET A 149 12.66 11.38 0.49
CA MET A 149 13.55 12.43 0.99
C MET A 149 13.46 13.65 0.07
N ILE A 150 13.39 14.85 0.65
CA ILE A 150 13.29 16.12 -0.06
C ILE A 150 14.33 17.07 0.52
N TRP A 151 15.22 17.60 -0.33
CA TRP A 151 16.23 18.55 0.07
C TRP A 151 15.69 19.99 -0.01
N LEU A 152 15.66 20.70 1.11
CA LEU A 152 15.33 22.11 1.17
C LEU A 152 16.61 22.96 1.10
N SER A 153 16.89 23.53 -0.06
CA SER A 153 18.10 24.31 -0.30
C SER A 153 18.19 25.57 0.56
N ASP A 154 17.07 26.25 0.77
CA ASP A 154 17.02 27.55 1.46
C ASP A 154 17.40 27.42 2.94
N THR A 155 16.82 26.41 3.60
CA THR A 155 17.07 26.16 5.03
C THR A 155 18.21 25.18 5.27
N LYS A 156 18.72 24.49 4.24
CA LYS A 156 19.75 23.44 4.35
C LYS A 156 19.30 22.25 5.21
N HIS A 157 18.02 21.88 5.12
CA HIS A 157 17.44 20.72 5.80
C HIS A 157 17.01 19.65 4.81
N MET A 158 16.98 18.40 5.27
CA MET A 158 16.31 17.30 4.59
C MET A 158 14.97 17.05 5.27
N ILE A 159 13.92 16.84 4.48
CA ILE A 159 12.63 16.35 4.95
C ILE A 159 12.45 14.92 4.46
N PHE A 160 12.17 14.01 5.38
CA PHE A 160 11.53 12.74 5.09
C PHE A 160 10.01 12.90 5.27
N ILE A 161 9.23 12.58 4.24
CA ILE A 161 7.77 12.45 4.35
C ILE A 161 7.41 11.02 3.93
N GLY A 162 6.66 10.32 4.76
CA GLY A 162 6.29 8.95 4.45
C GLY A 162 5.07 8.47 5.21
N SER A 163 4.95 7.16 5.23
CA SER A 163 3.84 6.40 5.80
C SER A 163 4.39 5.13 6.44
N PRO A 164 3.72 4.59 7.47
CA PRO A 164 4.06 3.27 7.99
C PRO A 164 3.91 2.21 6.89
N ARG A 165 4.89 1.31 6.77
CA ARG A 165 4.83 0.22 5.80
C ARG A 165 3.95 -0.91 6.35
N LEU A 166 2.69 -0.90 5.93
CA LEU A 166 1.66 -1.84 6.35
C LEU A 166 0.87 -2.34 5.15
N THR A 167 0.42 -3.59 5.21
CA THR A 167 -0.31 -4.26 4.11
C THR A 167 -1.63 -4.89 4.54
N SER A 168 -1.85 -5.13 5.83
CA SER A 168 -3.07 -5.80 6.33
C SER A 168 -3.51 -5.27 7.70
N LEU A 169 -4.77 -5.54 8.06
CA LEU A 169 -5.30 -5.24 9.40
C LEU A 169 -4.57 -6.04 10.50
N ASN A 170 -4.09 -7.25 10.19
CA ASN A 170 -3.31 -8.05 11.13
C ASN A 170 -1.97 -7.37 11.47
N GLU A 171 -1.28 -6.82 10.46
CA GLU A 171 -0.05 -6.07 10.69
C GLU A 171 -0.27 -4.80 11.52
N LEU A 172 -1.43 -4.13 11.38
CA LEU A 172 -1.79 -3.01 12.26
C LEU A 172 -1.84 -3.44 13.73
N ILE A 173 -2.46 -4.58 14.01
CA ILE A 173 -2.57 -5.14 15.36
C ILE A 173 -1.20 -5.54 15.90
N GLU A 174 -0.40 -6.27 15.10
CA GLU A 174 0.96 -6.70 15.48
C GLU A 174 1.87 -5.51 15.84
N MET A 175 1.74 -4.41 15.09
CA MET A 175 2.56 -3.21 15.25
C MET A 175 1.95 -2.18 16.21
N ASN A 176 0.78 -2.47 16.80
CA ASN A 176 0.01 -1.56 17.65
C ASN A 176 -0.26 -0.19 17.01
N VAL A 177 -0.63 -0.20 15.73
CA VAL A 177 -1.01 0.98 14.94
C VAL A 177 -2.50 0.97 14.75
N TYR A 178 -3.17 2.09 15.01
CA TYR A 178 -4.59 2.22 14.72
C TYR A 178 -4.81 2.72 13.30
N LEU A 179 -5.92 2.34 12.67
CA LEU A 179 -6.29 2.89 11.36
C LEU A 179 -6.46 4.42 11.40
N ALA A 180 -6.83 4.97 12.56
CA ALA A 180 -6.93 6.41 12.80
C ALA A 180 -5.56 7.12 12.85
N ASP A 181 -4.47 6.38 13.13
CA ASP A 181 -3.11 6.91 13.08
C ASP A 181 -2.67 7.10 11.61
N ILE A 182 -3.32 6.46 10.63
CA ILE A 182 -3.01 6.68 9.22
C ILE A 182 -3.88 7.82 8.65
N PRO A 183 -3.27 8.91 8.12
CA PRO A 183 -4.03 10.03 7.57
C PRO A 183 -4.99 9.62 6.46
N LEU A 184 -6.11 10.34 6.31
CA LEU A 184 -7.13 10.01 5.30
C LEU A 184 -6.63 10.16 3.87
N TYR A 185 -5.71 11.09 3.61
CA TYR A 185 -5.10 11.28 2.30
C TYR A 185 -4.02 10.24 1.98
N ASP A 186 -3.60 9.44 2.95
CA ASP A 186 -2.52 8.46 2.80
C ASP A 186 -3.05 7.18 2.15
N VAL A 187 -2.43 6.82 1.02
CA VAL A 187 -2.83 5.65 0.22
C VAL A 187 -2.66 4.33 0.98
N THR A 188 -1.78 4.29 2.00
CA THR A 188 -1.60 3.11 2.86
C THR A 188 -2.90 2.71 3.53
N ARG A 189 -3.72 3.70 3.93
CA ARG A 189 -5.01 3.45 4.58
C ARG A 189 -5.97 2.72 3.64
N GLU A 190 -6.06 3.19 2.40
CA GLU A 190 -6.90 2.58 1.36
C GLU A 190 -6.38 1.19 1.00
N LEU A 191 -5.06 1.03 0.84
CA LEU A 191 -4.43 -0.25 0.52
C LEU A 191 -4.75 -1.34 1.56
N VAL A 192 -4.68 -1.01 2.85
CA VAL A 192 -5.00 -1.95 3.93
C VAL A 192 -6.47 -2.36 3.89
N LEU A 193 -7.39 -1.42 3.66
CA LEU A 193 -8.82 -1.70 3.56
C LEU A 193 -9.16 -2.54 2.33
N LEU A 194 -8.58 -2.21 1.17
CA LEU A 194 -8.75 -2.99 -0.06
C LEU A 194 -8.22 -4.42 0.10
N ASN A 195 -7.10 -4.61 0.78
CA ASN A 195 -6.61 -5.96 1.07
C ASN A 195 -7.59 -6.73 1.96
N GLN A 196 -8.19 -6.08 2.96
CA GLN A 196 -9.19 -6.73 3.81
C GLN A 196 -10.46 -7.10 3.03
N GLN A 197 -10.95 -6.20 2.18
CA GLN A 197 -12.09 -6.47 1.32
C GLN A 197 -11.81 -7.67 0.40
N ARG A 198 -10.64 -7.68 -0.24
CA ARG A 198 -10.20 -8.79 -1.10
C ARG A 198 -10.18 -10.13 -0.36
N ILE A 199 -9.70 -10.16 0.90
CA ILE A 199 -9.69 -11.36 1.72
C ILE A 199 -11.13 -11.82 2.01
N ALA A 200 -12.03 -10.90 2.38
CA ALA A 200 -13.42 -11.21 2.66
C ALA A 200 -14.17 -11.74 1.41
N GLU A 201 -13.90 -11.17 0.24
CA GLU A 201 -14.47 -11.64 -1.03
C GLU A 201 -14.01 -13.07 -1.37
N ILE A 202 -12.73 -13.38 -1.15
CA ILE A 202 -12.19 -14.74 -1.32
C ILE A 202 -12.88 -15.71 -0.38
N ASP A 203 -13.06 -15.34 0.89
CA ASP A 203 -13.73 -16.18 1.88
C ASP A 203 -15.21 -16.44 1.53
N ILE A 204 -15.91 -15.43 1.04
CA ILE A 204 -17.31 -15.56 0.58
C ILE A 204 -17.38 -16.48 -0.64
N ALA A 205 -16.50 -16.28 -1.63
CA ALA A 205 -16.46 -17.12 -2.83
C ALA A 205 -16.23 -18.59 -2.47
N LYS A 206 -15.30 -18.87 -1.54
CA LYS A 206 -15.03 -20.22 -1.05
C LYS A 206 -16.27 -20.87 -0.42
N ARG A 207 -17.00 -20.14 0.44
CA ARG A 207 -18.23 -20.65 1.06
C ARG A 207 -19.34 -20.91 0.04
N LEU A 208 -19.43 -20.08 -0.99
CA LEU A 208 -20.38 -20.26 -2.09
C LEU A 208 -20.07 -21.55 -2.87
N ASP A 209 -18.80 -21.80 -3.17
CA ASP A 209 -18.37 -23.02 -3.87
C ASP A 209 -18.68 -24.28 -3.04
N GLU A 210 -18.37 -24.26 -1.74
CA GLU A 210 -18.66 -25.36 -0.81
C GLU A 210 -20.17 -25.64 -0.74
N THR A 211 -20.99 -24.59 -0.57
CA THR A 211 -22.46 -24.71 -0.50
C THR A 211 -23.05 -25.21 -1.82
N THR A 212 -22.52 -24.75 -2.95
CA THR A 212 -22.98 -25.18 -4.29
C THR A 212 -22.65 -26.66 -4.53
N ALA A 213 -21.46 -27.10 -4.11
CA ALA A 213 -21.07 -28.49 -4.20
C ALA A 213 -21.95 -29.40 -3.32
N GLU A 214 -22.27 -28.97 -2.10
CA GLU A 214 -23.17 -29.68 -1.19
C GLU A 214 -24.61 -29.73 -1.73
N LEU A 215 -25.13 -28.61 -2.24
CA LEU A 215 -26.44 -28.53 -2.88
C LEU A 215 -26.56 -29.49 -4.06
N LYS A 216 -25.50 -29.59 -4.88
CA LYS A 216 -25.48 -30.53 -6.01
C LYS A 216 -25.52 -31.98 -5.52
N ARG A 217 -24.76 -32.33 -4.48
CA ARG A 217 -24.76 -33.70 -3.90
C ARG A 217 -26.12 -34.06 -3.33
N THR A 218 -26.73 -33.18 -2.54
CA THR A 218 -28.04 -33.41 -1.92
C THR A 218 -29.15 -33.49 -2.97
N SER A 219 -29.11 -32.66 -4.01
CA SER A 219 -30.04 -32.75 -5.13
C SER A 219 -29.93 -34.08 -5.89
N MET A 220 -28.72 -34.60 -6.11
CA MET A 220 -28.53 -35.89 -6.76
C MET A 220 -29.06 -37.05 -5.89
N ALA A 221 -28.76 -37.03 -4.59
CA ALA A 221 -29.27 -38.05 -3.66
C ALA A 221 -30.80 -38.03 -3.55
N LEU A 222 -31.40 -36.83 -3.53
CA LEU A 222 -32.86 -36.67 -3.52
C LEU A 222 -33.50 -37.27 -4.78
N GLU A 223 -32.91 -37.04 -5.96
CA GLU A 223 -33.42 -37.60 -7.21
C GLU A 223 -33.30 -39.14 -7.25
N GLU A 224 -32.21 -39.68 -6.69
CA GLU A 224 -32.04 -41.14 -6.56
C GLU A 224 -33.09 -41.76 -5.63
N GLU A 225 -33.32 -41.18 -4.45
CA GLU A 225 -34.35 -41.65 -3.51
C GLU A 225 -35.76 -41.49 -4.08
N LYS A 226 -36.02 -40.41 -4.82
CA LYS A 226 -37.29 -40.22 -5.53
C LYS A 226 -37.51 -41.33 -6.56
N SER A 227 -36.49 -41.65 -7.37
CA SER A 227 -36.55 -42.73 -8.36
C SER A 227 -36.80 -44.11 -7.73
N LYS A 228 -36.13 -44.42 -6.60
CA LYS A 228 -36.39 -45.65 -5.83
C LYS A 228 -37.82 -45.71 -5.31
N THR A 229 -38.31 -44.60 -4.75
CA THR A 229 -39.67 -44.50 -4.22
C THR A 229 -40.73 -44.67 -5.31
N GLU A 230 -40.52 -44.03 -6.48
CA GLU A 230 -41.41 -44.20 -7.64
C GLU A 230 -41.42 -45.65 -8.12
N THR A 231 -40.26 -46.30 -8.23
CA THR A 231 -40.15 -47.70 -8.64
C THR A 231 -40.96 -48.61 -7.72
N LEU A 232 -40.80 -48.45 -6.40
CA LEU A 232 -41.52 -49.23 -5.40
C LEU A 232 -43.04 -49.02 -5.48
N LEU A 233 -43.48 -47.78 -5.76
CA LEU A 233 -44.90 -47.46 -5.92
C LEU A 233 -45.53 -48.20 -7.12
N TYR A 234 -44.80 -48.30 -8.22
CA TYR A 234 -45.25 -49.02 -9.43
C TYR A 234 -45.22 -50.55 -9.29
N GLU A 235 -44.42 -51.09 -8.36
CA GLU A 235 -44.43 -52.53 -8.02
C GLU A 235 -45.62 -52.90 -7.12
N MET A 236 -46.07 -51.99 -6.25
CA MET A 236 -47.12 -52.25 -5.26
C MET A 236 -48.55 -51.96 -5.75
N LEU A 237 -48.71 -51.13 -6.79
CA LEU A 237 -50.02 -50.66 -7.26
C LEU A 237 -50.17 -50.79 -8.78
N PRO A 238 -51.40 -50.99 -9.31
CA PRO A 238 -51.65 -50.92 -10.75
C PRO A 238 -51.18 -49.58 -11.34
N ARG A 239 -50.56 -49.61 -12.53
CA ARG A 239 -49.91 -48.44 -13.17
C ARG A 239 -50.77 -47.17 -13.21
N LYS A 240 -52.09 -47.32 -13.40
CA LYS A 240 -53.05 -46.19 -13.42
C LYS A 240 -53.14 -45.48 -12.06
N VAL A 241 -53.16 -46.24 -10.96
CA VAL A 241 -53.26 -45.73 -9.59
C VAL A 241 -51.93 -45.14 -9.15
N ALA A 242 -50.81 -45.82 -9.42
CA ALA A 242 -49.47 -45.33 -9.10
C ALA A 242 -49.18 -43.96 -9.76
N LYS A 243 -49.43 -43.82 -11.07
CA LYS A 243 -49.22 -42.55 -11.79
C LYS A 243 -50.07 -41.40 -11.24
N ALA A 244 -51.33 -41.68 -10.89
CA ALA A 244 -52.20 -40.67 -10.29
C ALA A 244 -51.66 -40.17 -8.93
N LEU A 245 -51.11 -41.08 -8.11
CA LEU A 245 -50.51 -40.75 -6.82
C LEU A 245 -49.18 -40.01 -6.95
N THR A 246 -48.30 -40.39 -7.89
CA THR A 246 -47.03 -39.68 -8.14
C THR A 246 -47.26 -38.22 -8.54
N GLU A 247 -48.35 -37.95 -9.27
CA GLU A 247 -48.76 -36.60 -9.68
C GLU A 247 -49.57 -35.86 -8.59
N GLY A 248 -49.72 -36.44 -7.39
CA GLY A 248 -50.40 -35.82 -6.25
C GLY A 248 -51.93 -35.83 -6.31
N ARG A 249 -52.54 -36.61 -7.21
CA ARG A 249 -53.99 -36.71 -7.36
C ARG A 249 -54.56 -37.77 -6.42
N LYS A 250 -55.72 -37.49 -5.82
CA LYS A 250 -56.46 -38.45 -4.98
C LYS A 250 -57.16 -39.48 -5.88
N VAL A 251 -57.14 -40.74 -5.47
CA VAL A 251 -57.73 -41.85 -6.22
C VAL A 251 -58.92 -42.42 -5.42
N GLU A 252 -60.06 -42.62 -6.06
CA GLU A 252 -61.27 -43.15 -5.40
C GLU A 252 -61.23 -44.68 -5.28
N ALA A 253 -61.87 -45.20 -4.23
CA ALA A 253 -61.96 -46.63 -3.93
C ALA A 253 -62.85 -47.33 -4.99
N GLY A 254 -62.21 -47.92 -5.99
CA GLY A 254 -62.88 -48.61 -7.12
C GLY A 254 -62.02 -48.78 -8.37
N MET A 255 -60.80 -48.20 -8.40
CA MET A 255 -59.84 -48.31 -9.50
C MET A 255 -58.77 -49.41 -9.34
N LEU A 256 -58.87 -50.27 -8.32
CA LEU A 256 -58.04 -51.48 -8.17
C LEU A 256 -58.62 -52.64 -8.96
#